data_AF-A0AAW6UID1-F1
#
_entry.id   AF-A0AAW6UID1-F1
#
_cell.length_a   1.000
_cell.length_b   1.000
_cell.length_c   1.000
_cell.angle_alpha   90.00
_cell.angle_beta   90.00
_cell.angle_gamma   90.00
#
_symmetry.space_group_name_H-M   'P 1'
#
loop_
_entity.id
_entity.type
_entity.pdbx_description
1 polymer ?
#
loop_
_entity_poly.entity_id
_entity_poly.type
_entity_poly.pdbx_seq_one_letter_code
_entity_poly.pdbx_strand_id
1 'polypeptide(L)'
;MKIIKIYTPHELALLRDPAFRLIVIEAIGTDGFVEQYNLLNNVSLNQPKNGLEVLIDQATGAADKHQRVYFNGLLKFIYETVYLRLEPMALG
;
A
#
# COMPACT_ATOMS: atom_id res chain seq x y z
N MET A 1 24.89 15.62 10.73
CA MET A 1 23.75 15.05 11.48
C MET A 1 23.08 14.02 10.57
N LYS A 2 23.16 12.71 10.85
CA LYS A 2 22.47 11.69 10.05
C LYS A 2 21.01 11.64 10.51
N ILE A 3 20.07 11.98 9.63
CA ILE A 3 18.64 11.83 9.91
C ILE A 3 18.34 10.33 9.80
N ILE A 4 17.91 9.72 10.91
CA ILE A 4 17.44 8.34 10.91
C ILE A 4 15.98 8.37 10.46
N LYS A 5 15.67 7.78 9.31
CA LYS A 5 14.27 7.58 8.89
C LYS A 5 13.66 6.51 9.79
N ILE A 6 12.60 6.86 10.51
CA ILE A 6 11.76 5.88 11.22
C ILE A 6 10.74 5.36 10.20
N TYR A 7 10.79 4.06 9.95
CA TYR A 7 9.83 3.40 9.06
C TYR A 7 8.57 3.03 9.82
N THR A 8 7.43 3.21 9.19
CA THR A 8 6.14 2.70 9.66
C THR A 8 6.07 1.17 9.52
N PRO A 9 5.14 0.48 10.22
CA PRO A 9 5.00 -0.98 10.12
C PRO A 9 4.74 -1.48 8.68
N HIS A 10 3.89 -0.80 7.92
CA HIS A 10 3.62 -1.17 6.53
C HIS A 10 4.81 -0.92 5.61
N GLU A 11 5.61 0.14 5.82
CA GLU A 11 6.87 0.33 5.10
C GLU A 11 7.87 -0.79 5.42
N LEU A 12 7.97 -1.22 6.69
CA LEU A 12 8.82 -2.34 7.08
C LEU A 12 8.36 -3.65 6.43
N ALA A 13 7.05 -3.92 6.43
CA ALA A 13 6.48 -5.09 5.77
C ALA A 13 6.75 -5.05 4.26
N LEU A 14 6.58 -3.89 3.61
CA LEU A 14 6.82 -3.74 2.18
C LEU A 14 8.27 -3.99 1.79
N LEU A 15 9.22 -3.63 2.66
CA LEU A 15 10.64 -3.90 2.47
C LEU A 15 10.99 -5.39 2.71
N ARG A 16 10.41 -6.01 3.73
CA ARG A 16 10.90 -7.30 4.26
C ARG A 16 10.08 -8.50 3.85
N ASP A 17 8.81 -8.33 3.54
CA ASP A 17 7.88 -9.42 3.31
C ASP A 17 7.38 -9.49 1.84
N PRO A 18 7.78 -10.52 1.08
CA PRO A 18 7.22 -10.79 -0.24
C PRO A 18 5.71 -11.00 -0.23
N ALA A 19 5.13 -11.60 0.83
CA ALA A 19 3.71 -11.88 0.88
C ALA A 19 2.89 -10.59 0.93
N PHE A 20 3.32 -9.59 1.72
CA PHE A 20 2.66 -8.28 1.70
C PHE A 20 2.71 -7.62 0.33
N ARG A 21 3.83 -7.71 -0.41
CA ARG A 21 3.93 -7.17 -1.78
C ARG A 21 2.94 -7.83 -2.74
N LEU A 22 2.75 -9.15 -2.63
CA LEU A 22 1.74 -9.88 -3.41
C LEU A 22 0.32 -9.43 -3.06
N ILE A 23 0.01 -9.30 -1.76
CA ILE A 23 -1.29 -8.81 -1.30
C ILE A 23 -1.58 -7.40 -1.82
N VAL A 24 -0.58 -6.51 -1.91
CA VAL A 24 -0.74 -5.19 -2.52
C VAL A 24 -1.12 -5.30 -4.00
N ILE A 25 -0.46 -6.19 -4.75
CA ILE A 25 -0.76 -6.43 -6.17
C ILE A 25 -2.18 -6.97 -6.33
N GLU A 26 -2.55 -7.99 -5.53
CA GLU A 26 -3.87 -8.63 -5.58
C GLU A 26 -4.99 -7.68 -5.15
N ALA A 27 -4.83 -6.95 -4.05
CA ALA A 27 -5.83 -6.02 -3.56
C ALA A 27 -6.12 -4.92 -4.58
N ILE A 28 -5.09 -4.31 -5.17
CA ILE A 28 -5.27 -3.25 -6.16
C ILE A 28 -5.81 -3.80 -7.48
N GLY A 29 -5.43 -5.04 -7.85
CA GLY A 29 -5.96 -5.72 -9.02
C GLY A 29 -7.38 -6.29 -8.85
N THR A 30 -7.93 -6.28 -7.63
CA THR A 30 -9.29 -6.76 -7.37
C THR A 30 -10.31 -5.69 -7.78
N ASP A 31 -11.24 -6.09 -8.63
CA ASP A 31 -12.31 -5.22 -9.13
C ASP A 31 -13.05 -4.53 -7.97
N GLY A 32 -13.16 -3.21 -8.08
CA GLY A 32 -13.86 -2.37 -7.10
C GLY A 32 -13.10 -2.10 -5.79
N PHE A 33 -11.96 -2.75 -5.50
CA PHE A 33 -11.26 -2.53 -4.23
C PHE A 33 -10.82 -1.07 -4.07
N VAL A 34 -10.14 -0.52 -5.07
CA VAL A 34 -9.66 0.87 -5.06
C VAL A 34 -10.82 1.86 -5.06
N GLU A 35 -11.89 1.56 -5.78
CA GLU A 35 -13.12 2.38 -5.80
C GLU A 35 -13.73 2.46 -4.41
N GLN A 36 -13.88 1.32 -3.72
CA GLN A 36 -14.42 1.28 -2.37
C GLN A 36 -13.51 1.99 -1.36
N TYR A 37 -12.18 1.81 -1.47
CA TYR A 37 -11.23 2.57 -0.65
C TYR A 37 -11.41 4.09 -0.86
N ASN A 38 -11.53 4.53 -2.11
CA ASN A 38 -11.72 5.95 -2.42
C ASN A 38 -13.05 6.49 -1.88
N LEU A 39 -14.13 5.73 -2.00
CA LEU A 39 -15.44 6.07 -1.44
C LEU A 39 -15.38 6.20 0.09
N LEU A 40 -14.78 5.23 0.78
CA LEU A 40 -14.65 5.23 2.23
C LEU A 40 -13.83 6.41 2.77
N ASN A 41 -12.85 6.88 1.99
CA ASN A 41 -11.92 7.92 2.42
C ASN A 41 -12.16 9.29 1.76
N ASN A 42 -13.27 9.45 1.02
CA ASN A 42 -13.60 10.67 0.25
C ASN A 42 -12.46 11.16 -0.65
N VAL A 43 -11.78 10.25 -1.35
CA VAL A 43 -10.65 10.57 -2.22
C VAL A 43 -11.11 10.73 -3.67
N SER A 44 -10.72 11.84 -4.30
CA SER A 44 -11.03 12.17 -5.69
C SER A 44 -9.81 12.11 -6.65
N LEU A 45 -8.79 11.34 -6.29
CA LEU A 45 -7.55 11.22 -7.08
C LEU A 45 -7.64 10.11 -8.13
N ASN A 46 -6.79 10.22 -9.16
CA ASN A 46 -6.62 9.17 -10.16
C ASN A 46 -6.18 7.87 -9.49
N GLN A 47 -6.91 6.80 -9.79
CA GLN A 47 -6.65 5.47 -9.25
C GLN A 47 -5.34 4.90 -9.82
N PRO A 48 -4.56 4.16 -9.02
CA PRO A 48 -3.44 3.37 -9.53
C PRO A 48 -3.98 2.35 -10.51
N LYS A 49 -3.26 2.12 -11.60
CA LYS A 49 -3.66 1.15 -12.63
C LYS A 49 -3.48 -0.29 -12.17
N ASN A 50 -2.52 -0.52 -11.27
CA ASN A 50 -2.20 -1.82 -10.69
C ASN A 50 -1.29 -1.63 -9.47
N GLY A 51 -1.07 -2.70 -8.69
CA GLY A 51 -0.20 -2.62 -7.53
C GLY A 51 1.28 -2.41 -7.85
N LEU A 52 1.76 -2.73 -9.07
CA LEU A 52 3.15 -2.45 -9.44
C LEU A 52 3.44 -0.96 -9.50
N GLU A 53 2.49 -0.13 -9.96
CA GLU A 53 2.62 1.33 -9.96
C GLU A 53 2.90 1.86 -8.55
N VAL A 54 2.15 1.36 -7.56
CA VAL A 54 2.32 1.72 -6.15
C VAL A 54 3.66 1.26 -5.62
N LEU A 55 4.06 0.01 -5.91
CA LEU A 55 5.36 -0.53 -5.46
C LEU A 55 6.56 0.19 -6.10
N ILE A 56 6.48 0.54 -7.38
CA ILE A 56 7.52 1.31 -8.07
C ILE A 56 7.65 2.69 -7.45
N ASP A 57 6.54 3.37 -7.17
CA ASP A 57 6.60 4.66 -6.49
C ASP A 57 7.20 4.55 -5.08
N GLN A 58 6.87 3.51 -4.30
CA GLN A 58 7.52 3.30 -2.99
C GLN A 58 9.04 3.12 -3.10
N ALA A 59 9.50 2.46 -4.16
CA ALA A 59 10.93 2.23 -4.38
C ALA A 59 11.67 3.47 -4.93
N THR A 60 11.00 4.30 -5.72
CA THR A 60 11.65 5.36 -6.53
C THR A 60 11.24 6.79 -6.16
N GLY A 61 10.07 6.95 -5.55
CA GLY A 61 9.44 8.24 -5.27
C GLY A 61 9.08 9.03 -6.53
N ALA A 62 8.86 8.35 -7.67
CA ALA A 62 8.66 8.96 -8.97
C ALA A 62 7.33 9.73 -9.11
N ALA A 63 6.33 9.41 -8.31
CA ALA A 63 5.05 10.10 -8.35
C ALA A 63 5.11 11.49 -7.69
N ASP A 64 4.14 12.34 -8.01
CA ASP A 64 4.04 13.66 -7.40
C ASP A 64 3.70 13.57 -5.90
N LYS A 65 3.68 14.73 -5.21
CA LYS A 65 3.44 14.78 -3.77
C LYS A 65 2.04 14.26 -3.40
N HIS A 66 1.00 14.62 -4.15
CA HIS A 66 -0.38 14.22 -3.87
C HIS A 66 -0.57 12.73 -4.11
N GLN A 67 -0.03 12.23 -5.22
CA GLN A 67 -0.11 10.81 -5.57
C GLN A 67 0.65 9.94 -4.57
N ARG A 68 1.83 10.39 -4.08
CA ARG A 68 2.57 9.69 -3.01
C ARG A 68 1.80 9.62 -1.69
N VAL A 69 1.15 10.72 -1.29
CA VAL A 69 0.32 10.73 -0.07
C VAL A 69 -0.82 9.72 -0.20
N TYR A 70 -1.44 9.67 -1.37
CA TYR A 70 -2.49 8.71 -1.68
C TYR A 70 -2.00 7.26 -1.62
N PHE A 71 -0.89 6.94 -2.31
CA PHE A 71 -0.30 5.60 -2.30
C PHE A 71 0.10 5.14 -0.90
N ASN A 72 0.68 6.02 -0.09
CA ASN A 72 0.99 5.71 1.31
C ASN A 72 -0.28 5.41 2.12
N GLY A 73 -1.35 6.18 1.92
CA GLY A 73 -2.64 5.92 2.56
C GLY A 73 -3.23 4.56 2.15
N LEU A 74 -3.19 4.26 0.86
CA LEU A 74 -3.68 3.00 0.30
C LEU A 74 -2.88 1.80 0.83
N LEU A 75 -1.56 1.88 0.87
CA LEU A 75 -0.69 0.84 1.42
C LEU A 75 -0.94 0.60 2.89
N LYS A 76 -1.09 1.67 3.67
CA LYS A 76 -1.46 1.57 5.09
C LYS A 76 -2.81 0.85 5.25
N PHE A 77 -3.80 1.23 4.44
CA PHE A 77 -5.13 0.61 4.50
C PHE A 77 -5.09 -0.89 4.16
N ILE A 78 -4.36 -1.28 3.11
CA ILE A 78 -4.16 -2.69 2.72
C ILE A 78 -3.46 -3.45 3.85
N TYR A 79 -2.43 -2.86 4.45
CA TYR A 79 -1.72 -3.47 5.57
C TYR A 79 -2.67 -3.75 6.76
N GLU A 80 -3.39 -2.73 7.21
CA GLU A 80 -4.22 -2.81 8.42
C GLU A 80 -5.48 -3.67 8.23
N THR A 81 -6.08 -3.61 7.04
CA THR A 81 -7.41 -4.20 6.79
C THR A 81 -7.33 -5.58 6.15
N VAL A 82 -6.31 -5.82 5.32
CA VAL A 82 -6.18 -7.07 4.57
C VAL A 82 -5.04 -7.91 5.15
N TYR A 83 -3.81 -7.39 5.13
CA TYR A 83 -2.63 -8.17 5.49
C TYR A 83 -2.65 -8.67 6.94
N LEU A 84 -2.85 -7.78 7.92
CA LEU A 84 -2.91 -8.16 9.34
C LEU A 84 -4.07 -9.10 9.68
N ARG A 85 -5.10 -9.18 8.84
CA ARG A 85 -6.21 -10.13 9.02
C ARG A 85 -5.90 -11.52 8.47
N LEU A 86 -5.01 -11.60 7.49
CA LEU A 86 -4.56 -12.84 6.88
C LEU A 86 -3.31 -13.41 7.56
N GLU A 87 -2.45 -12.57 8.13
CA GLU A 87 -1.20 -12.96 8.80
C GLU A 87 -1.39 -14.00 9.94
N PRO A 88 -2.43 -13.94 10.80
CA PRO A 88 -2.66 -14.96 11.82
C PRO A 88 -3.02 -16.34 11.26
N MET A 89 -3.38 -16.45 9.98
CA MET A 89 -3.75 -17.71 9.33
C MET A 89 -2.57 -18.40 8.63
N ALA A 90 -1.41 -17.74 8.49
CA ALA A 90 -0.23 -18.29 7.81
C ALA A 90 0.77 -19.00 8.75
N LEU A 91 0.51 -19.00 10.06
CA LEU A 91 1.33 -19.66 11.09
C LEU A 91 0.60 -20.84 11.76
N GLY A 92 -0.47 -21.36 11.14
CA GLY A 92 -1.21 -22.55 11.56
C GLY A 92 -0.78 -23.80 10.81
#